data_AF-A0A1C5ZKJ6-F1
#
_entry.id   AF-A0A1C5ZKJ6-F1
#
_cell.length_a   1.000
_cell.length_b   1.000
_cell.length_c   1.000
_cell.angle_alpha   90.00
_cell.angle_beta   90.00
_cell.angle_gamma   90.00
#
_symmetry.space_group_name_H-M   'P 1'
#
loop_
_entity.id
_entity.type
_entity.pdbx_description
1 polymer ?
#
loop_
_entity_poly.entity_id
_entity_poly.type
_entity_poly.pdbx_seq_one_letter_code
_entity_poly.pdbx_strand_id
1 'polypeptide(L)'
;MTGIILKGRYCIVDQIGSGGEGRMYLARDLELGIFRAVKELPISNRREAGLLRLLEHPVLPKMIDYAEREGFCYIIMEYIQGKSLAQLLKEGKVFSLEEVLQIGDTVLNVLDYLHSRKPAVFYGDLKPDNLMMTSAGTLYLVDFGSAVFEYQRHSYRTECKGTRGFAAPEQYHGVIDQASDFYCLGKTLECLCGRGKWRYILRCPYFGKFIFKCCRPEAGKRWKNAAEASEFLNNIHPLKLRLRSVLVPLAAAVLMLAVVVSSGVPMQKTLPELSKVLTVITKEYYGFAYQSGNPVLQARVYAQAEAGFQRLLKQYHSPEDQIRILELLAYNGELADHADRAELYYRQLLTYEPEYERGYLEYGRFLCRQARYQESRAVYRQWQNNISADQRNKEEVRSDEWKKWKKEILPVIGRNTSGS
;
A
#
# COMPACT_ATOMS: atom_id res chain seq x y z
N MET A 1 -32.27 15.73 23.68
CA MET A 1 -32.66 14.63 24.58
C MET A 1 -34.08 14.25 24.22
N THR A 2 -34.35 12.97 23.94
CA THR A 2 -35.68 12.51 23.48
C THR A 2 -36.66 12.25 24.63
N GLY A 3 -36.20 12.36 25.89
CA GLY A 3 -37.00 12.10 27.09
C GLY A 3 -37.12 10.62 27.47
N ILE A 4 -36.63 9.70 26.62
CA ILE A 4 -36.64 8.26 26.90
C ILE A 4 -35.48 7.92 27.84
N ILE A 5 -35.79 7.36 29.00
CA ILE A 5 -34.81 6.83 29.95
C ILE A 5 -35.03 5.33 30.12
N LEU A 6 -34.05 4.54 29.71
CA LEU A 6 -34.07 3.09 29.86
C LEU A 6 -33.57 2.70 31.24
N LYS A 7 -34.33 1.84 31.94
CA LYS A 7 -34.05 1.36 33.31
C LYS A 7 -33.76 2.48 34.33
N GLY A 8 -34.29 3.68 34.11
CA GLY A 8 -34.01 4.85 34.95
C GLY A 8 -32.56 5.37 34.89
N ARG A 9 -31.69 4.80 34.03
CA ARG A 9 -30.25 5.08 34.01
C ARG A 9 -29.72 5.58 32.67
N TYR A 10 -30.20 5.06 31.55
CA TYR A 10 -29.66 5.41 30.23
C TYR A 10 -30.60 6.37 29.51
N CYS A 11 -30.26 7.65 29.49
CA CYS A 11 -31.05 8.67 28.80
C CYS A 11 -30.68 8.74 27.33
N ILE A 12 -31.64 8.48 26.42
CA ILE A 12 -31.42 8.61 24.98
C ILE A 12 -31.23 10.08 24.62
N VAL A 13 -30.07 10.38 24.02
CA VAL A 13 -29.65 11.74 23.64
C VAL A 13 -30.01 12.03 22.20
N ASP A 14 -29.61 11.14 21.29
CA ASP A 14 -29.74 11.31 19.84
C ASP A 14 -29.80 9.95 19.12
N GLN A 15 -30.35 9.94 17.90
CA GLN A 15 -30.33 8.78 17.01
C GLN A 15 -29.11 8.87 16.09
N ILE A 16 -28.15 7.96 16.26
CA ILE A 16 -26.87 7.97 15.54
C ILE A 16 -26.85 7.04 14.33
N GLY A 17 -27.90 6.23 14.15
CA GLY A 17 -28.06 5.39 12.97
C GLY A 17 -29.43 4.76 12.84
N SER A 18 -29.83 4.46 11.61
CA SER A 18 -31.01 3.66 11.27
C SER A 18 -30.67 2.77 10.08
N GLY A 19 -30.96 1.48 10.18
CA GLY A 19 -30.73 0.51 9.11
C GLY A 19 -31.76 -0.63 9.14
N GLY A 20 -31.63 -1.57 8.20
CA GLY A 20 -32.56 -2.69 8.04
C GLY A 20 -32.65 -3.63 9.24
N GLU A 21 -31.66 -3.59 10.14
CA GLU A 21 -31.62 -4.44 11.33
C GLU A 21 -32.09 -3.76 12.62
N GLY A 22 -32.31 -2.44 12.64
CA GLY A 22 -32.76 -1.72 13.84
C GLY A 22 -32.38 -0.25 13.89
N ARG A 23 -32.63 0.38 15.04
CA ARG A 23 -32.24 1.78 15.32
C ARG A 23 -31.10 1.82 16.32
N MET A 24 -30.17 2.75 16.11
CA MET A 24 -28.99 2.95 16.95
C MET A 24 -29.05 4.33 17.57
N TYR A 25 -28.96 4.39 18.89
CA TYR A 25 -29.01 5.63 19.65
C TYR A 25 -27.73 5.86 20.45
N LEU A 26 -27.40 7.14 20.63
CA LEU A 26 -26.46 7.58 21.65
C LEU A 26 -27.25 7.82 22.93
N ALA A 27 -26.81 7.20 24.02
CA ALA A 27 -27.38 7.41 25.35
C ALA A 27 -26.31 7.91 26.32
N ARG A 28 -26.72 8.72 27.30
CA ARG A 28 -25.88 9.09 28.44
C ARG A 28 -26.23 8.19 29.62
N ASP A 29 -25.23 7.51 30.15
CA ASP A 29 -25.32 6.83 31.44
C ASP A 29 -25.39 7.89 32.53
N LEU A 30 -26.53 8.02 33.21
CA LEU A 30 -26.77 9.10 34.18
C LEU A 30 -25.98 8.90 35.48
N GLU A 31 -25.57 7.66 35.80
CA GLU A 31 -24.76 7.38 36.98
C GLU A 31 -23.28 7.67 36.74
N LEU A 32 -22.77 7.28 35.57
CA LEU A 32 -21.34 7.41 35.23
C LEU A 32 -21.01 8.68 34.43
N GLY A 33 -22.02 9.38 33.91
CA GLY A 33 -21.87 10.58 33.10
C GLY A 33 -21.33 10.38 31.68
N ILE A 34 -21.02 9.14 31.29
CA ILE A 34 -20.40 8.75 30.01
C ILE A 34 -21.42 8.32 28.95
N PHE A 35 -21.01 8.33 27.68
CA PHE A 35 -21.85 7.90 26.57
C PHE A 35 -21.83 6.38 26.34
N ARG A 36 -22.98 5.85 25.90
CA ARG A 36 -23.25 4.46 25.54
C ARG A 36 -23.96 4.40 24.19
N ALA A 37 -23.75 3.31 23.45
CA ALA A 37 -24.55 3.00 22.27
C ALA A 37 -25.72 2.10 22.67
N VAL A 38 -26.91 2.34 22.11
CA VAL A 38 -28.12 1.58 22.43
C VAL A 38 -28.80 1.09 21.16
N LYS A 39 -28.81 -0.23 20.94
CA LYS A 39 -29.43 -0.85 19.75
C LYS A 39 -30.85 -1.29 20.09
N GLU A 40 -31.82 -0.70 19.41
CA GLU A 40 -33.24 -1.06 19.50
C GLU A 40 -33.58 -2.07 18.39
N LEU A 41 -34.16 -3.19 18.82
CA LEU A 41 -34.56 -4.32 17.98
C LEU A 41 -35.95 -4.80 18.41
N PRO A 42 -36.77 -5.36 17.50
CA PRO A 42 -37.96 -6.11 17.91
C PRO A 42 -37.57 -7.27 18.83
N ILE A 43 -38.38 -7.58 19.86
CA ILE A 43 -38.12 -8.69 20.81
C ILE A 43 -37.95 -10.05 20.11
N SER A 44 -38.54 -10.25 18.93
CA SER A 44 -38.34 -11.44 18.08
C SER A 44 -36.88 -11.61 17.62
N ASN A 45 -36.12 -10.52 17.56
CA ASN A 45 -34.73 -10.46 17.12
C ASN A 45 -33.72 -10.41 18.28
N ARG A 46 -34.13 -10.68 19.53
CA ARG A 46 -33.25 -10.67 20.72
C ARG A 46 -32.07 -11.66 20.72
N ARG A 47 -31.93 -12.48 19.67
CA ARG A 47 -30.84 -13.46 19.52
C ARG A 47 -29.47 -12.79 19.58
N GLU A 48 -29.32 -11.62 18.96
CA GLU A 48 -28.07 -10.85 18.99
C GLU A 48 -27.63 -10.52 20.42
N ALA A 49 -28.56 -10.09 21.29
CA ALA A 49 -28.27 -9.81 22.70
C ALA A 49 -27.77 -11.06 23.44
N GLY A 50 -28.38 -12.22 23.16
CA GLY A 50 -27.96 -13.50 23.74
C GLY A 50 -26.55 -13.91 23.30
N LEU A 51 -26.18 -13.63 22.04
CA LEU A 51 -24.86 -13.93 21.50
C LEU A 51 -23.81 -12.95 22.05
N LEU A 52 -24.05 -11.64 21.94
CA LEU A 52 -23.13 -10.60 22.42
C LEU A 52 -22.80 -10.74 23.91
N ARG A 53 -23.77 -11.17 24.73
CA ARG A 53 -23.56 -11.42 26.16
C ARG A 53 -22.46 -12.46 26.44
N LEU A 54 -22.22 -13.40 25.52
CA LEU A 54 -21.25 -14.47 25.68
C LEU A 54 -19.88 -14.15 25.07
N LEU A 55 -19.73 -12.97 24.47
CA LEU A 55 -18.50 -12.56 23.81
C LEU A 55 -17.76 -11.50 24.63
N GLU A 56 -16.46 -11.70 24.77
CA GLU A 56 -15.55 -10.74 25.37
C GLU A 56 -14.23 -10.78 24.62
N HIS A 57 -13.93 -9.69 23.91
CA HIS A 57 -12.73 -9.57 23.09
C HIS A 57 -12.38 -8.08 22.91
N PRO A 58 -11.08 -7.68 22.91
CA PRO A 58 -10.69 -6.26 22.88
C PRO A 58 -11.18 -5.46 21.67
N VAL A 59 -11.43 -6.15 20.56
CA VAL A 59 -11.87 -5.57 19.28
C VAL A 59 -13.41 -5.61 19.13
N LEU A 60 -14.14 -6.06 20.16
CA LEU A 60 -15.60 -6.10 20.16
C LEU A 60 -16.15 -5.09 21.19
N PRO A 61 -17.21 -4.34 20.86
CA PRO A 61 -17.89 -3.51 21.85
C PRO A 61 -18.42 -4.36 23.01
N LYS A 62 -18.13 -3.96 24.24
CA LYS A 62 -18.64 -4.68 25.40
C LYS A 62 -20.14 -4.40 25.57
N MET A 63 -20.94 -5.46 25.70
CA MET A 63 -22.32 -5.34 26.15
C MET A 63 -22.33 -4.99 27.64
N ILE A 64 -22.97 -3.88 27.98
CA ILE A 64 -23.02 -3.33 29.34
C ILE A 64 -24.32 -3.74 30.03
N ASP A 65 -25.45 -3.63 29.33
CA ASP A 65 -26.76 -3.90 29.90
C ASP A 65 -27.78 -4.26 28.82
N TYR A 66 -28.96 -4.67 29.25
CA TYR A 66 -30.09 -5.07 28.43
C TYR A 66 -31.40 -4.54 29.03
N ALA A 67 -32.29 -4.04 28.18
CA ALA A 67 -33.63 -3.64 28.58
C ALA A 67 -34.68 -4.12 27.57
N GLU A 68 -35.91 -4.32 28.02
CA GLU A 68 -37.07 -4.58 27.17
C GLU A 68 -38.14 -3.53 27.46
N ARG A 69 -38.76 -3.00 26.42
CA ARG A 69 -39.83 -2.01 26.53
C ARG A 69 -40.70 -2.02 25.28
N GLU A 70 -42.02 -2.07 25.48
CA GLU A 70 -43.02 -1.87 24.42
C GLU A 70 -42.82 -2.77 23.18
N GLY A 71 -42.44 -4.04 23.39
CA GLY A 71 -42.23 -4.99 22.28
C GLY A 71 -40.84 -4.94 21.64
N PHE A 72 -39.97 -4.06 22.12
CA PHE A 72 -38.58 -3.91 21.68
C PHE A 72 -37.60 -4.34 22.77
N CYS A 73 -36.44 -4.85 22.35
CA CYS A 73 -35.28 -5.02 23.19
C CYS A 73 -34.22 -3.98 22.84
N TYR A 74 -33.49 -3.56 23.87
CA TYR A 74 -32.48 -2.52 23.83
C TYR A 74 -31.18 -3.13 24.33
N ILE A 75 -30.17 -3.17 23.48
CA ILE A 75 -28.83 -3.65 23.81
C ILE A 75 -27.97 -2.44 24.13
N ILE A 76 -27.57 -2.26 25.39
CA ILE A 76 -26.71 -1.17 25.83
C ILE A 76 -25.27 -1.66 25.76
N MET A 77 -24.45 -0.97 24.98
CA MET A 77 -23.05 -1.35 24.73
C MET A 77 -22.11 -0.15 24.82
N GLU A 78 -20.82 -0.44 24.85
CA GLU A 78 -19.77 0.56 24.74
C GLU A 78 -19.96 1.43 23.49
N TYR A 79 -19.85 2.75 23.65
CA TYR A 79 -19.91 3.68 22.53
C TYR A 79 -18.52 3.83 21.91
N ILE A 80 -18.35 3.33 20.69
CA ILE A 80 -17.11 3.46 19.95
C ILE A 80 -17.07 4.81 19.24
N GLN A 81 -16.26 5.74 19.76
CA GLN A 81 -16.04 7.03 19.14
C GLN A 81 -15.08 6.90 17.95
N GLY A 82 -15.64 6.65 16.77
CA GLY A 82 -14.89 6.44 15.55
C GLY A 82 -15.75 6.54 14.30
N LYS A 83 -15.14 6.27 13.14
CA LYS A 83 -15.83 6.19 11.84
C LYS A 83 -15.74 4.78 11.31
N SER A 84 -16.77 4.31 10.61
CA SER A 84 -16.66 3.03 9.90
C SER A 84 -15.65 3.14 8.76
N LEU A 85 -15.01 2.03 8.38
CA LEU A 85 -14.11 2.02 7.23
C LEU A 85 -14.85 2.42 5.95
N ALA A 86 -16.14 2.10 5.83
CA ALA A 86 -16.99 2.59 4.74
C ALA A 86 -17.15 4.11 4.73
N GLN A 87 -17.33 4.74 5.89
CA GLN A 87 -17.38 6.21 6.00
C GLN A 87 -16.03 6.82 5.60
N LEU A 88 -14.92 6.27 6.06
CA LEU A 88 -13.59 6.74 5.69
C LEU A 88 -13.34 6.64 4.18
N LEU A 89 -13.77 5.54 3.54
CA LEU A 89 -13.71 5.41 2.08
C LEU A 89 -14.56 6.47 1.37
N LYS A 90 -15.78 6.75 1.85
CA LYS A 90 -16.66 7.80 1.30
C LYS A 90 -16.04 9.20 1.43
N GLU A 91 -15.29 9.44 2.51
CA GLU A 91 -14.53 10.67 2.74
C GLU A 91 -13.23 10.75 1.92
N GLY A 92 -12.93 9.72 1.10
CA GLY A 92 -11.77 9.72 0.21
C GLY A 92 -10.50 9.13 0.81
N LYS A 93 -10.55 8.49 1.99
CA LYS A 93 -9.37 7.79 2.55
C LYS A 93 -8.93 6.69 1.59
N VAL A 94 -7.64 6.67 1.28
CA VAL A 94 -6.97 5.59 0.57
C VAL A 94 -6.12 4.82 1.57
N PHE A 95 -6.48 3.57 1.87
CA PHE A 95 -5.73 2.73 2.79
C PHE A 95 -4.44 2.23 2.14
N SER A 96 -3.30 2.38 2.80
CA SER A 96 -2.04 1.74 2.38
C SER A 96 -2.16 0.21 2.41
N LEU A 97 -1.27 -0.49 1.70
CA LEU A 97 -1.24 -1.96 1.74
C LEU A 97 -1.00 -2.44 3.18
N GLU A 98 -0.15 -1.72 3.91
CA GLU A 98 0.17 -1.95 5.31
C GLU A 98 -1.06 -1.85 6.20
N GLU A 99 -1.87 -0.79 6.07
CA GLU A 99 -3.14 -0.67 6.80
C GLU A 99 -4.12 -1.79 6.45
N VAL A 100 -4.25 -2.16 5.16
CA VAL A 100 -5.17 -3.23 4.74
C VAL A 100 -4.74 -4.60 5.31
N LEU A 101 -3.43 -4.89 5.35
CA LEU A 101 -2.90 -6.10 5.97
C LEU A 101 -3.15 -6.12 7.48
N GLN A 102 -2.95 -4.99 8.17
CA GLN A 102 -3.21 -4.87 9.61
C GLN A 102 -4.70 -5.05 9.94
N ILE A 103 -5.59 -4.46 9.14
CA ILE A 103 -7.03 -4.66 9.26
C ILE A 103 -7.36 -6.13 9.06
N GLY A 104 -6.81 -6.76 8.02
CA GLY A 104 -7.01 -8.20 7.77
C GLY A 104 -6.55 -9.08 8.93
N ASP A 105 -5.38 -8.82 9.51
CA ASP A 105 -4.86 -9.60 10.65
C ASP A 105 -5.71 -9.40 11.91
N THR A 106 -6.12 -8.15 12.19
CA THR A 106 -7.02 -7.84 13.31
C THR A 106 -8.36 -8.55 13.17
N VAL A 107 -8.93 -8.57 11.97
CA VAL A 107 -10.20 -9.28 11.71
C VAL A 107 -10.02 -10.79 11.82
N LEU A 108 -8.92 -11.35 11.34
CA LEU A 108 -8.63 -12.78 11.49
C LEU A 108 -8.47 -13.19 12.95
N ASN A 109 -7.87 -12.34 13.79
CA ASN A 109 -7.79 -12.57 15.22
C ASN A 109 -9.19 -12.66 15.87
N VAL A 110 -10.09 -11.76 15.50
CA VAL A 110 -11.51 -11.82 15.96
C VAL A 110 -12.21 -13.06 15.43
N LEU A 111 -12.04 -13.41 14.16
CA LEU A 111 -12.65 -14.61 13.58
C LEU A 111 -12.13 -15.89 14.24
N ASP A 112 -10.85 -15.95 14.60
CA ASP A 112 -10.29 -17.09 15.35
C ASP A 112 -10.93 -17.21 16.74
N TYR A 113 -11.09 -16.08 17.43
CA TYR A 113 -11.81 -16.04 18.70
C TYR A 113 -13.25 -16.55 18.58
N LEU A 114 -14.03 -16.06 17.59
CA LEU A 114 -15.42 -16.46 17.36
C LEU A 114 -15.55 -17.95 16.97
N HIS A 115 -14.72 -18.40 16.02
CA HIS A 115 -14.74 -19.78 15.53
C HIS A 115 -14.26 -20.79 16.58
N SER A 116 -13.42 -20.37 17.54
CA SER A 116 -12.95 -21.24 18.63
C SER A 116 -13.93 -21.37 19.80
N ARG A 117 -15.05 -20.62 19.80
CA ARG A 117 -16.07 -20.74 20.85
C ARG A 117 -16.70 -22.13 20.82
N LYS A 118 -17.30 -22.52 21.95
CA LYS A 118 -18.03 -23.78 22.09
C LYS A 118 -19.43 -23.48 22.62
N PRO A 119 -20.46 -23.47 21.76
CA PRO A 119 -20.43 -23.71 20.31
C PRO A 119 -19.75 -22.57 19.54
N ALA A 120 -19.23 -22.86 18.34
CA ALA A 120 -18.58 -21.86 17.49
C ALA A 120 -19.58 -20.78 17.06
N VAL A 121 -19.08 -19.57 16.83
CA VAL A 121 -19.86 -18.43 16.35
C VAL A 121 -19.37 -18.05 14.96
N PHE A 122 -20.30 -17.93 14.01
CA PHE A 122 -20.06 -17.42 12.66
C PHE A 122 -20.67 -16.03 12.53
N TYR A 123 -19.90 -15.07 12.03
CA TYR A 123 -20.27 -13.64 12.07
C TYR A 123 -21.27 -13.26 10.97
N GLY A 124 -21.02 -13.69 9.74
CA GLY A 124 -21.98 -13.70 8.63
C GLY A 124 -22.16 -12.39 7.85
N ASP A 125 -21.74 -11.22 8.33
CA ASP A 125 -21.92 -9.96 7.58
C ASP A 125 -20.70 -9.03 7.61
N LEU A 126 -19.50 -9.60 7.44
CA LEU A 126 -18.27 -8.81 7.47
C LEU A 126 -18.15 -7.90 6.25
N LYS A 127 -18.12 -6.58 6.51
CA LYS A 127 -18.03 -5.51 5.52
C LYS A 127 -17.42 -4.23 6.12
N PRO A 128 -16.94 -3.27 5.32
CA PRO A 128 -16.37 -2.01 5.82
C PRO A 128 -17.31 -1.18 6.72
N ASP A 129 -18.63 -1.30 6.57
CA ASP A 129 -19.60 -0.61 7.43
C ASP A 129 -19.60 -1.14 8.88
N ASN A 130 -19.27 -2.42 9.08
CA ASN A 130 -19.27 -3.06 10.39
C ASN A 130 -17.88 -3.04 11.06
N LEU A 131 -16.92 -2.35 10.46
CA LEU A 131 -15.59 -2.15 11.01
C LEU A 131 -15.41 -0.67 11.37
N MET A 132 -15.35 -0.35 12.65
CA MET A 132 -15.15 1.02 13.15
C MET A 132 -13.69 1.27 13.52
N MET A 133 -13.17 2.42 13.10
CA MET A 133 -11.82 2.88 13.43
C MET A 133 -11.91 4.12 14.33
N THR A 134 -11.29 4.05 15.50
CA THR A 134 -11.17 5.20 16.41
C THR A 134 -10.09 6.17 15.93
N SER A 135 -10.08 7.39 16.46
CA SER A 135 -9.01 8.38 16.20
C SER A 135 -7.63 7.89 16.65
N ALA A 136 -7.56 6.96 17.61
CA ALA A 136 -6.34 6.34 18.07
C ALA A 136 -5.83 5.21 17.14
N GLY A 137 -6.55 4.89 16.06
CA GLY A 137 -6.20 3.81 15.13
C GLY A 137 -6.58 2.41 15.61
N THR A 138 -7.46 2.31 16.61
CA THR A 138 -7.99 1.02 17.09
C THR A 138 -9.20 0.61 16.26
N LEU A 139 -9.18 -0.62 15.75
CA LEU A 139 -10.28 -1.22 15.00
C LEU A 139 -11.26 -1.93 15.95
N TYR A 140 -12.56 -1.84 15.66
CA TYR A 140 -13.63 -2.57 16.33
C TYR A 140 -14.54 -3.24 15.29
N LEU A 141 -14.88 -4.52 15.52
CA LEU A 141 -15.94 -5.20 14.78
C LEU A 141 -17.26 -5.01 15.53
N VAL A 142 -18.22 -4.37 14.86
CA VAL A 142 -19.52 -4.01 15.44
C VAL A 142 -20.64 -4.74 14.71
N ASP A 143 -21.86 -4.68 15.25
CA ASP A 143 -23.08 -5.24 14.67
C ASP A 143 -23.07 -6.78 14.50
N PHE A 144 -23.81 -7.48 15.35
CA PHE A 144 -23.86 -8.95 15.38
C PHE A 144 -25.23 -9.50 14.97
N GLY A 145 -26.06 -8.70 14.30
CA GLY A 145 -27.44 -9.07 13.95
C GLY A 145 -27.55 -10.28 13.02
N SER A 146 -26.52 -10.53 12.21
CA SER A 146 -26.41 -11.68 11.30
C SER A 146 -25.72 -12.91 11.92
N ALA A 147 -25.04 -12.74 13.05
CA ALA A 147 -24.21 -13.79 13.64
C ALA A 147 -25.05 -14.97 14.16
N VAL A 148 -24.50 -16.18 14.05
CA VAL A 148 -25.16 -17.42 14.44
C VAL A 148 -24.20 -18.35 15.17
N PHE A 149 -24.74 -19.17 16.07
CA PHE A 149 -24.02 -20.32 16.57
C PHE A 149 -23.94 -21.43 15.51
N GLU A 150 -22.95 -22.31 15.64
CA GLU A 150 -22.73 -23.43 14.73
C GLU A 150 -23.99 -24.29 14.50
N TYR A 151 -24.69 -24.64 15.58
CA TYR A 151 -25.92 -25.44 15.52
C TYR A 151 -27.09 -24.69 14.85
N GLN A 152 -26.94 -23.39 14.61
CA GLN A 152 -27.91 -22.51 13.95
C GLN A 152 -27.47 -22.11 12.53
N ARG A 153 -26.43 -22.70 11.95
CA ARG A 153 -25.90 -22.31 10.62
C ARG A 153 -26.89 -22.34 9.45
N HIS A 154 -28.02 -23.06 9.58
CA HIS A 154 -29.10 -23.15 8.58
C HIS A 154 -30.38 -22.38 8.99
N SER A 155 -30.30 -21.51 10.02
CA SER A 155 -31.48 -20.92 10.66
C SER A 155 -32.24 -19.92 9.79
N TYR A 156 -31.65 -19.44 8.70
CA TYR A 156 -32.25 -18.41 7.86
C TYR A 156 -33.08 -18.93 6.69
N ARG A 157 -33.24 -20.26 6.55
CA ARG A 157 -34.22 -20.91 5.65
C ARG A 157 -34.39 -20.19 4.29
N THR A 158 -33.32 -20.13 3.49
CA THR A 158 -33.21 -19.45 2.17
C THR A 158 -33.07 -17.92 2.16
N GLU A 159 -33.20 -17.23 3.30
CA GLU A 159 -32.89 -15.80 3.39
C GLU A 159 -31.37 -15.56 3.45
N CYS A 160 -30.86 -14.68 2.61
CA CYS A 160 -29.49 -14.17 2.71
C CYS A 160 -29.42 -13.05 3.75
N LYS A 161 -28.66 -13.27 4.82
CA LYS A 161 -28.37 -12.21 5.82
C LYS A 161 -27.14 -11.38 5.47
N GLY A 162 -26.22 -11.91 4.67
CA GLY A 162 -25.05 -11.16 4.24
C GLY A 162 -25.41 -10.01 3.29
N THR A 163 -24.63 -8.94 3.35
CA THR A 163 -24.81 -7.77 2.50
C THR A 163 -24.41 -8.05 1.05
N ARG A 164 -25.26 -7.66 0.10
CA ARG A 164 -25.00 -7.81 -1.35
C ARG A 164 -23.64 -7.22 -1.73
N GLY A 165 -22.83 -7.99 -2.46
CA GLY A 165 -21.47 -7.61 -2.85
C GLY A 165 -20.37 -8.06 -1.88
N PHE A 166 -20.74 -8.44 -0.65
CA PHE A 166 -19.84 -9.03 0.35
C PHE A 166 -20.22 -10.48 0.68
N ALA A 167 -21.51 -10.80 0.66
CA ALA A 167 -22.04 -12.11 1.00
C ALA A 167 -21.48 -13.25 0.13
N ALA A 168 -21.15 -14.35 0.79
CA ALA A 168 -20.67 -15.58 0.15
C ALA A 168 -21.79 -16.30 -0.62
N PRO A 169 -21.47 -17.08 -1.67
CA PRO A 169 -22.46 -17.81 -2.47
C PRO A 169 -23.42 -18.70 -1.65
N GLU A 170 -22.91 -19.39 -0.63
CA GLU A 170 -23.71 -20.25 0.24
C GLU A 170 -24.69 -19.48 1.14
N GLN A 171 -24.42 -18.20 1.43
CA GLN A 171 -25.33 -17.36 2.23
C GLN A 171 -26.62 -17.05 1.48
N TYR A 172 -26.60 -17.01 0.14
CA TYR A 172 -27.82 -16.91 -0.67
C TYR A 172 -28.72 -18.14 -0.56
N HIS A 173 -28.20 -19.23 0.00
CA HIS A 173 -28.96 -20.45 0.30
C HIS A 173 -29.30 -20.53 1.81
N GLY A 174 -29.09 -19.44 2.57
CA GLY A 174 -29.36 -19.36 4.00
C GLY A 174 -28.35 -20.10 4.89
N VAL A 175 -27.15 -20.39 4.37
CA VAL A 175 -26.06 -21.06 5.11
C VAL A 175 -25.01 -20.02 5.52
N ILE A 176 -24.70 -19.96 6.81
CA ILE A 176 -23.59 -19.15 7.32
C ILE A 176 -22.64 -20.06 8.08
N ASP A 177 -21.40 -20.14 7.62
CA ASP A 177 -20.33 -20.89 8.27
C ASP A 177 -19.00 -20.11 8.30
N GLN A 178 -17.97 -20.76 8.84
CA GLN A 178 -16.62 -20.19 8.89
C GLN A 178 -16.08 -19.83 7.49
N ALA A 179 -16.42 -20.60 6.45
CA ALA A 179 -15.97 -20.30 5.08
C ALA A 179 -16.67 -19.07 4.52
N SER A 180 -17.92 -18.80 4.93
CA SER A 180 -18.63 -17.55 4.60
C SER A 180 -17.88 -16.34 5.14
N ASP A 181 -17.42 -16.38 6.40
CA ASP A 181 -16.67 -15.28 7.00
C ASP A 181 -15.36 -14.97 6.26
N PHE A 182 -14.65 -16.00 5.78
CA PHE A 182 -13.45 -15.79 4.96
C PHE A 182 -13.74 -15.15 3.60
N TYR A 183 -14.87 -15.47 2.99
CA TYR A 183 -15.27 -14.83 1.74
C TYR A 183 -15.59 -13.35 1.97
N CYS A 184 -16.38 -13.05 3.00
CA CYS A 184 -16.71 -11.69 3.40
C CYS A 184 -15.44 -10.88 3.75
N LEU A 185 -14.44 -11.49 4.40
CA LEU A 185 -13.13 -10.88 4.63
C LEU A 185 -12.43 -10.53 3.31
N GLY A 186 -12.37 -11.46 2.36
CA GLY A 186 -11.75 -11.22 1.05
C GLY A 186 -12.41 -10.06 0.30
N LYS A 187 -13.75 -10.00 0.29
CA LYS A 187 -14.52 -8.90 -0.31
C LYS A 187 -14.32 -7.58 0.42
N THR A 188 -14.20 -7.61 1.75
CA THR A 188 -13.91 -6.44 2.58
C THR A 188 -12.54 -5.86 2.24
N LEU A 189 -11.49 -6.69 2.24
CA LEU A 189 -10.14 -6.25 1.89
C LEU A 189 -10.04 -5.76 0.45
N GLU A 190 -10.73 -6.42 -0.49
CA GLU A 190 -10.83 -5.94 -1.88
C GLU A 190 -11.49 -4.55 -1.95
N CYS A 191 -12.56 -4.32 -1.18
CA CYS A 191 -13.24 -3.03 -1.13
C CYS A 191 -12.34 -1.92 -0.58
N LEU A 192 -11.56 -2.20 0.47
CA LEU A 192 -10.61 -1.23 1.05
C LEU A 192 -9.51 -0.81 0.08
N CYS A 193 -9.16 -1.65 -0.90
CA CYS A 193 -8.20 -1.30 -1.96
C CYS A 193 -8.79 -0.31 -2.99
N GLY A 194 -10.12 -0.13 -3.00
CA GLY A 194 -10.83 0.79 -3.88
C GLY A 194 -10.60 0.55 -5.37
N ARG A 195 -10.73 1.62 -6.18
CA ARG A 195 -10.50 1.57 -7.64
C ARG A 195 -9.05 1.22 -8.01
N GLY A 196 -8.11 1.36 -7.07
CA GLY A 196 -6.69 1.09 -7.25
C GLY A 196 -6.28 -0.35 -7.00
N LYS A 197 -7.20 -1.31 -6.84
CA LYS A 197 -6.90 -2.70 -6.42
C LYS A 197 -5.74 -3.38 -7.16
N TRP A 198 -5.60 -3.14 -8.46
CA TRP A 198 -4.48 -3.67 -9.24
C TRP A 198 -3.11 -3.18 -8.77
N ARG A 199 -3.01 -1.96 -8.23
CA ARG A 199 -1.77 -1.44 -7.64
C ARG A 199 -1.33 -2.25 -6.42
N TYR A 200 -2.27 -2.70 -5.59
CA TYR A 200 -1.98 -3.53 -4.41
C TYR A 200 -1.55 -4.93 -4.83
N ILE A 201 -2.24 -5.53 -5.80
CA ILE A 201 -1.93 -6.87 -6.32
C ILE A 201 -0.56 -6.88 -7.04
N LEU A 202 -0.27 -5.87 -7.86
CA LEU A 202 1.02 -5.75 -8.54
C LEU A 202 2.17 -5.47 -7.56
N ARG A 203 1.95 -4.62 -6.54
CA ARG A 203 2.94 -4.36 -5.49
C ARG A 203 3.15 -5.57 -4.57
N CYS A 204 2.13 -6.40 -4.37
CA CYS A 204 2.20 -7.60 -3.54
C CYS A 204 1.33 -8.74 -4.10
N PRO A 205 1.89 -9.60 -4.97
CA PRO A 205 1.16 -10.74 -5.55
C PRO A 205 0.62 -11.72 -4.50
N TYR A 206 1.33 -11.89 -3.38
CA TYR A 206 0.87 -12.74 -2.28
C TYR A 206 -0.40 -12.22 -1.60
N PHE A 207 -0.57 -10.89 -1.50
CA PHE A 207 -1.82 -10.30 -1.01
C PHE A 207 -2.98 -10.56 -2.00
N GLY A 208 -2.71 -10.45 -3.30
CA GLY A 208 -3.67 -10.86 -4.33
C GLY A 208 -4.05 -12.35 -4.21
N LYS A 209 -3.08 -13.22 -3.94
CA LYS A 209 -3.31 -14.66 -3.69
C LYS A 209 -4.15 -14.89 -2.42
N PHE A 210 -3.94 -14.09 -1.37
CA PHE A 210 -4.76 -14.15 -0.16
C PHE A 210 -6.22 -13.84 -0.45
N ILE A 211 -6.51 -12.70 -1.08
CA ILE A 211 -7.88 -12.31 -1.48
C ILE A 211 -8.49 -13.38 -2.42
N PHE A 212 -7.73 -13.87 -3.38
CA PHE A 212 -8.20 -14.90 -4.31
C PHE A 212 -8.60 -16.20 -3.59
N LYS A 213 -7.82 -16.64 -2.60
CA LYS A 213 -8.15 -17.83 -1.80
C LYS A 213 -9.37 -17.61 -0.91
N CYS A 214 -9.50 -16.43 -0.29
CA CYS A 214 -10.71 -16.02 0.44
C CYS A 214 -11.97 -16.09 -0.43
N CYS A 215 -11.90 -15.58 -1.66
CA CYS A 215 -13.05 -15.41 -2.55
C CYS A 215 -13.32 -16.61 -3.48
N ARG A 216 -12.78 -17.80 -3.19
CA ARG A 216 -13.07 -19.00 -4.00
C ARG A 216 -14.57 -19.30 -3.98
N PRO A 217 -15.20 -19.62 -5.13
CA PRO A 217 -16.62 -19.96 -5.16
C PRO A 217 -16.95 -21.14 -4.25
N GLU A 218 -16.12 -22.19 -4.28
CA GLU A 218 -16.31 -23.36 -3.43
C GLU A 218 -15.78 -23.11 -2.01
N ALA A 219 -16.65 -23.21 -1.01
CA ALA A 219 -16.31 -23.01 0.41
C ALA A 219 -15.10 -23.85 0.86
N GLY A 220 -15.05 -25.13 0.47
CA GLY A 220 -13.95 -26.04 0.82
C GLY A 220 -12.59 -25.71 0.21
N LYS A 221 -12.50 -24.77 -0.74
CA LYS A 221 -11.23 -24.29 -1.31
C LYS A 221 -10.71 -23.00 -0.67
N ARG A 222 -11.44 -22.45 0.31
CA ARG A 222 -11.03 -21.27 1.10
C ARG A 222 -10.09 -21.69 2.24
N TRP A 223 -9.84 -20.81 3.21
CA TRP A 223 -9.00 -21.13 4.36
C TRP A 223 -9.65 -22.17 5.27
N LYS A 224 -8.86 -23.11 5.80
CA LYS A 224 -9.37 -24.15 6.71
C LYS A 224 -9.79 -23.56 8.04
N ASN A 225 -9.03 -22.57 8.54
CA ASN A 225 -9.31 -21.85 9.77
C ASN A 225 -8.60 -20.49 9.77
N ALA A 226 -8.93 -19.66 10.77
CA ALA A 226 -8.43 -18.29 10.87
C ALA A 226 -6.92 -18.26 11.18
N ALA A 227 -6.40 -19.24 11.94
CA ALA A 227 -4.97 -19.40 12.18
C ALA A 227 -4.17 -19.60 10.88
N GLU A 228 -4.61 -20.49 9.97
CA GLU A 228 -3.95 -20.72 8.66
C GLU A 228 -3.95 -19.43 7.82
N ALA A 229 -5.08 -18.73 7.80
CA ALA A 229 -5.21 -17.47 7.09
C ALA A 229 -4.29 -16.39 7.67
N SER A 230 -4.24 -16.27 9.00
CA SER A 230 -3.40 -15.29 9.70
C SER A 230 -1.92 -15.61 9.51
N GLU A 231 -1.52 -16.88 9.55
CA GLU A 231 -0.13 -17.28 9.27
C GLU A 231 0.29 -16.85 7.85
N PHE A 232 -0.57 -17.09 6.86
CA PHE A 232 -0.30 -16.65 5.49
C PHE A 232 -0.21 -15.12 5.38
N LEU A 233 -1.17 -14.40 5.97
CA LEU A 233 -1.22 -12.94 5.93
C LEU A 233 -0.01 -12.31 6.66
N ASN A 234 0.38 -12.86 7.81
CA ASN A 234 1.55 -12.43 8.57
C ASN A 234 2.86 -12.72 7.86
N ASN A 235 2.89 -13.73 6.98
CA ASN A 235 4.03 -13.99 6.10
C ASN A 235 4.12 -13.00 4.92
N ILE A 236 3.07 -12.21 4.68
CA ILE A 236 3.06 -11.07 3.76
C ILE A 236 3.53 -9.79 4.47
N HIS A 237 3.55 -9.75 5.80
CA HIS A 237 3.78 -8.53 6.58
C HIS A 237 5.11 -7.82 6.20
N PRO A 238 5.12 -6.48 6.00
CA PRO A 238 6.28 -5.71 5.56
C PRO A 238 7.56 -5.91 6.39
N LEU A 239 7.41 -6.15 7.70
CA LEU A 239 8.50 -6.45 8.63
C LEU A 239 9.22 -7.77 8.27
N LYS A 240 8.48 -8.80 7.84
CA LYS A 240 9.06 -10.06 7.34
C LYS A 240 9.54 -9.95 5.90
N LEU A 241 8.98 -9.06 5.08
CA LEU A 241 9.53 -8.73 3.76
C LEU A 241 10.94 -8.13 3.87
N ARG A 242 11.21 -7.34 4.92
CA ARG A 242 12.55 -6.78 5.24
C ARG A 242 13.56 -7.83 5.73
N LEU A 243 13.12 -8.86 6.45
CA LEU A 243 13.97 -9.99 6.88
C LEU A 243 14.16 -11.05 5.78
N ARG A 244 13.11 -11.37 5.01
CA ARG A 244 13.18 -12.33 3.89
C ARG A 244 13.97 -11.79 2.71
N SER A 245 13.97 -10.48 2.48
CA SER A 245 14.89 -9.85 1.51
C SER A 245 16.37 -9.98 1.87
N VAL A 246 16.70 -10.39 3.11
CA VAL A 246 18.07 -10.66 3.58
C VAL A 246 18.34 -12.17 3.68
N LEU A 247 17.38 -12.96 4.18
CA LEU A 247 17.58 -14.39 4.48
C LEU A 247 17.43 -15.32 3.27
N VAL A 248 16.53 -15.03 2.33
CA VAL A 248 16.31 -15.88 1.14
C VAL A 248 17.55 -15.89 0.20
N PRO A 249 18.21 -14.75 -0.06
CA PRO A 249 19.49 -14.75 -0.77
C PRO A 249 20.59 -15.52 -0.02
N LEU A 250 20.58 -15.49 1.32
CA LEU A 250 21.59 -16.14 2.16
C LEU A 250 21.47 -17.67 2.11
N ALA A 251 20.25 -18.20 2.23
CA ALA A 251 19.99 -19.63 2.13
C ALA A 251 20.27 -20.18 0.73
N ALA A 252 19.91 -19.42 -0.32
CA ALA A 252 20.23 -19.76 -1.70
C ALA A 252 21.75 -19.74 -1.96
N ALA A 253 22.48 -18.79 -1.35
CA ALA A 253 23.94 -18.73 -1.44
C ALA A 253 24.63 -19.89 -0.73
N VAL A 254 24.13 -20.35 0.42
CA VAL A 254 24.68 -21.51 1.15
C VAL A 254 24.46 -22.82 0.39
N LEU A 255 23.27 -23.02 -0.19
CA LEU A 255 22.97 -24.18 -1.04
C LEU A 255 23.79 -24.16 -2.35
N MET A 256 23.95 -22.99 -2.97
CA MET A 256 24.82 -22.82 -4.15
C MET A 256 26.29 -23.09 -3.80
N LEU A 257 26.78 -22.65 -2.64
CA LEU A 257 28.15 -22.96 -2.19
C LEU A 257 28.35 -24.46 -1.98
N ALA A 258 27.39 -25.16 -1.38
CA ALA A 258 27.48 -26.61 -1.15
C ALA A 258 27.49 -27.42 -2.46
N VAL A 259 26.76 -26.96 -3.48
CA VAL A 259 26.73 -27.58 -4.82
C VAL A 259 27.99 -27.23 -5.63
N VAL A 260 28.54 -26.02 -5.49
CA VAL A 260 29.74 -25.58 -6.21
C VAL A 260 31.02 -26.22 -5.64
N VAL A 261 31.11 -26.40 -4.32
CA VAL A 261 32.26 -27.06 -3.68
C VAL A 261 32.31 -28.56 -4.02
N SER A 262 31.16 -29.19 -4.24
CA SER A 262 31.09 -30.64 -4.54
C SER A 262 31.25 -30.96 -6.03
N SER A 263 31.09 -30.00 -6.95
CA SER A 263 31.04 -30.28 -8.40
C SER A 263 32.28 -29.87 -9.19
N GLY A 264 33.24 -29.13 -8.62
CA GLY A 264 34.54 -28.85 -9.26
C GLY A 264 34.46 -28.17 -10.65
N VAL A 265 33.35 -27.52 -10.97
CA VAL A 265 33.12 -26.92 -12.31
C VAL A 265 33.77 -25.52 -12.38
N PRO A 266 34.54 -25.19 -13.44
CA PRO A 266 35.06 -23.84 -13.62
C PRO A 266 33.91 -22.88 -13.98
N MET A 267 33.67 -21.88 -13.12
CA MET A 267 32.54 -20.98 -13.21
C MET A 267 32.90 -19.71 -13.99
N GLN A 268 32.44 -19.62 -15.24
CA GLN A 268 32.42 -18.37 -15.98
C GLN A 268 31.24 -17.53 -15.46
N LYS A 269 31.53 -16.53 -14.62
CA LYS A 269 30.52 -15.65 -14.00
C LYS A 269 29.93 -14.71 -15.04
N THR A 270 28.71 -14.98 -15.48
CA THR A 270 27.90 -13.98 -16.19
C THR A 270 27.38 -12.96 -15.17
N LEU A 271 27.66 -11.67 -15.42
CA LEU A 271 27.15 -10.58 -14.58
C LEU A 271 25.61 -10.49 -14.73
N PRO A 272 24.88 -10.13 -13.66
CA PRO A 272 23.45 -9.87 -13.75
C PRO A 272 23.16 -8.71 -14.71
N GLU A 273 21.95 -8.67 -15.26
CA GLU A 273 21.48 -7.56 -16.09
C GLU A 273 21.57 -6.22 -15.34
N LEU A 274 22.19 -5.20 -15.94
CA LEU A 274 22.45 -3.91 -15.30
C LEU A 274 21.18 -3.26 -14.74
N SER A 275 20.06 -3.35 -15.48
CA SER A 275 18.75 -2.81 -15.08
C SER A 275 18.29 -3.27 -13.68
N LYS A 276 18.53 -4.55 -13.35
CA LYS A 276 18.17 -5.15 -12.06
C LYS A 276 19.05 -4.62 -10.94
N VAL A 277 20.34 -4.43 -11.22
CA VAL A 277 21.30 -3.92 -10.22
C VAL A 277 21.09 -2.43 -9.97
N LEU A 278 20.84 -1.65 -11.02
CA LEU A 278 20.48 -0.23 -10.92
C LEU A 278 19.20 -0.01 -10.12
N THR A 279 18.20 -0.89 -10.26
CA THR A 279 16.96 -0.82 -9.48
C THR A 279 17.25 -0.89 -7.97
N VAL A 280 18.20 -1.72 -7.54
CA VAL A 280 18.57 -1.83 -6.12
C VAL A 280 19.16 -0.53 -5.59
N ILE A 281 20.04 0.11 -6.37
CA ILE A 281 20.70 1.35 -5.99
C ILE A 281 19.72 2.53 -6.00
N THR A 282 18.87 2.59 -7.03
CA THR A 282 17.97 3.73 -7.24
C THR A 282 16.70 3.68 -6.40
N LYS A 283 16.33 2.51 -5.85
CA LYS A 283 15.11 2.34 -5.03
C LYS A 283 15.02 3.33 -3.86
N GLU A 284 16.14 3.68 -3.25
CA GLU A 284 16.19 4.57 -2.09
C GLU A 284 15.75 6.02 -2.43
N TYR A 285 15.95 6.49 -3.67
CA TYR A 285 15.44 7.80 -4.13
C TYR A 285 13.91 7.89 -4.11
N TYR A 286 13.25 6.75 -4.29
CA TYR A 286 11.78 6.66 -4.31
C TYR A 286 11.19 6.37 -2.92
N GLY A 287 12.03 6.26 -1.89
CA GLY A 287 11.62 6.08 -0.51
C GLY A 287 11.18 7.40 0.14
N PHE A 288 10.21 7.31 1.06
CA PHE A 288 9.73 8.45 1.86
C PHE A 288 10.86 9.19 2.59
N ALA A 289 11.93 8.48 2.95
CA ALA A 289 13.11 9.02 3.62
C ALA A 289 13.94 9.98 2.75
N TYR A 290 13.93 9.85 1.42
CA TYR A 290 14.59 10.78 0.51
C TYR A 290 13.66 11.95 0.14
N GLN A 291 12.39 11.66 -0.16
CA GLN A 291 11.41 12.66 -0.63
C GLN A 291 10.92 13.63 0.46
N SER A 292 10.97 13.22 1.73
CA SER A 292 10.40 13.97 2.86
C SER A 292 11.31 13.97 4.10
N GLY A 293 12.56 13.50 3.95
CA GLY A 293 13.53 13.40 5.04
C GLY A 293 14.35 14.67 5.27
N ASN A 294 15.02 14.71 6.43
CA ASN A 294 15.98 15.74 6.79
C ASN A 294 17.25 15.66 5.89
N PRO A 295 17.90 16.79 5.55
CA PRO A 295 19.13 16.85 4.73
C PRO A 295 20.22 15.80 5.05
N VAL A 296 20.39 15.43 6.32
CA VAL A 296 21.38 14.40 6.73
C VAL A 296 21.09 13.03 6.12
N LEU A 297 19.81 12.64 6.03
CA LEU A 297 19.40 11.38 5.42
C LEU A 297 19.58 11.42 3.90
N GLN A 298 19.27 12.56 3.27
CA GLN A 298 19.45 12.76 1.84
C GLN A 298 20.93 12.66 1.44
N ALA A 299 21.84 13.27 2.21
CA ALA A 299 23.29 13.15 2.01
C ALA A 299 23.79 11.70 2.13
N ARG A 300 23.23 10.92 3.08
CA ARG A 300 23.58 9.50 3.24
C ARG A 300 23.11 8.66 2.05
N VAL A 301 21.88 8.90 1.56
CA VAL A 301 21.33 8.21 0.37
C VAL A 301 22.16 8.54 -0.87
N TYR A 302 22.49 9.82 -1.07
CA TYR A 302 23.40 10.28 -2.13
C TYR A 302 24.73 9.52 -2.10
N ALA A 303 25.43 9.52 -0.96
CA ALA A 303 26.75 8.90 -0.83
C ALA A 303 26.71 7.38 -1.06
N GLN A 304 25.65 6.71 -0.60
CA GLN A 304 25.48 5.28 -0.80
C GLN A 304 25.22 4.93 -2.27
N ALA A 305 24.39 5.71 -2.94
CA ALA A 305 24.09 5.51 -4.36
C ALA A 305 25.31 5.79 -5.25
N GLU A 306 26.02 6.88 -4.97
CA GLU A 306 27.28 7.25 -5.62
C GLU A 306 28.30 6.09 -5.55
N ALA A 307 28.55 5.58 -4.35
CA ALA A 307 29.44 4.43 -4.14
C ALA A 307 28.92 3.14 -4.80
N GLY A 308 27.60 3.01 -4.95
CA GLY A 308 26.97 1.93 -5.70
C GLY A 308 27.30 2.01 -7.19
N PHE A 309 26.99 3.14 -7.83
CA PHE A 309 27.21 3.35 -9.25
C PHE A 309 28.70 3.29 -9.63
N GLN A 310 29.61 3.88 -8.84
CA GLN A 310 31.06 3.76 -9.06
C GLN A 310 31.56 2.31 -9.01
N ARG A 311 30.95 1.45 -8.17
CA ARG A 311 31.27 0.02 -8.17
C ARG A 311 30.78 -0.67 -9.44
N LEU A 312 29.60 -0.32 -9.94
CA LEU A 312 29.09 -0.86 -11.21
C LEU A 312 29.97 -0.42 -12.38
N LEU A 313 30.45 0.81 -12.39
CA LEU A 313 31.37 1.33 -13.41
C LEU A 313 32.67 0.50 -13.50
N LYS A 314 33.09 -0.15 -12.41
CA LYS A 314 34.25 -1.06 -12.39
C LYS A 314 33.94 -2.48 -12.84
N GLN A 315 32.65 -2.85 -12.91
CA GLN A 315 32.21 -4.24 -13.16
C GLN A 315 31.63 -4.41 -14.56
N TYR A 316 30.90 -3.43 -15.07
CA TYR A 316 30.24 -3.47 -16.36
C TYR A 316 31.07 -2.69 -17.36
N HIS A 317 31.60 -3.33 -18.40
CA HIS A 317 32.53 -2.67 -19.34
C HIS A 317 31.95 -2.38 -20.71
N SER A 318 30.68 -2.78 -20.98
CA SER A 318 30.05 -2.42 -22.25
C SER A 318 29.86 -0.90 -22.33
N PRO A 319 30.07 -0.29 -23.51
CA PRO A 319 29.84 1.14 -23.69
C PRO A 319 28.45 1.59 -23.25
N GLU A 320 27.42 0.80 -23.56
CA GLU A 320 26.03 1.11 -23.21
C GLU A 320 25.81 1.15 -21.70
N ASP A 321 26.36 0.17 -20.98
CA ASP A 321 26.25 0.10 -19.52
C ASP A 321 27.03 1.24 -18.85
N GLN A 322 28.24 1.50 -19.33
CA GLN A 322 29.11 2.57 -18.83
C GLN A 322 28.44 3.93 -19.00
N ILE A 323 27.90 4.23 -20.19
CA ILE A 323 27.15 5.45 -20.47
C ILE A 323 25.97 5.57 -19.49
N ARG A 324 25.20 4.50 -19.32
CA ARG A 324 24.02 4.53 -18.44
C ARG A 324 24.37 4.78 -16.98
N ILE A 325 25.46 4.19 -16.51
CA ILE A 325 25.95 4.39 -15.13
C ILE A 325 26.46 5.82 -14.95
N LEU A 326 27.20 6.37 -15.93
CA LEU A 326 27.71 7.74 -15.88
C LEU A 326 26.61 8.79 -15.93
N GLU A 327 25.56 8.59 -16.73
CA GLU A 327 24.35 9.43 -16.69
C GLU A 327 23.78 9.50 -15.27
N LEU A 328 23.60 8.34 -14.62
CA LEU A 328 23.04 8.26 -13.27
C LEU A 328 23.94 8.90 -12.21
N LEU A 329 25.26 8.77 -12.35
CA LEU A 329 26.23 9.45 -11.50
C LEU A 329 26.16 10.97 -11.66
N ALA A 330 26.04 11.47 -12.89
CA ALA A 330 25.89 12.89 -13.17
C ALA A 330 24.59 13.45 -12.56
N TYR A 331 23.46 12.78 -12.81
CA TYR A 331 22.16 13.17 -12.24
C TYR A 331 22.14 13.09 -10.71
N ASN A 332 22.82 12.10 -10.13
CA ASN A 332 22.95 11.99 -8.68
C ASN A 332 23.69 13.20 -8.07
N GLY A 333 24.77 13.63 -8.71
CA GLY A 333 25.50 14.84 -8.33
C GLY A 333 24.62 16.09 -8.39
N GLU A 334 23.83 16.26 -9.46
CA GLU A 334 22.91 17.40 -9.58
C GLU A 334 21.82 17.40 -8.51
N LEU A 335 21.22 16.24 -8.22
CA LEU A 335 20.16 16.10 -7.21
C LEU A 335 20.64 16.45 -5.79
N ALA A 336 21.92 16.26 -5.51
CA ALA A 336 22.53 16.53 -4.21
C ALA A 336 23.29 17.86 -4.16
N ASP A 337 23.14 18.73 -5.16
CA ASP A 337 23.82 20.03 -5.27
C ASP A 337 25.37 19.91 -5.24
N HIS A 338 25.90 18.82 -5.80
CA HIS A 338 27.33 18.56 -5.95
C HIS A 338 27.78 18.77 -7.41
N ALA A 339 27.78 20.03 -7.85
CA ALA A 339 28.08 20.42 -9.24
C ALA A 339 29.43 19.90 -9.76
N ASP A 340 30.50 19.95 -8.95
CA ASP A 340 31.84 19.49 -9.34
C ASP A 340 31.86 17.99 -9.68
N ARG A 341 31.08 17.19 -8.93
CA ARG A 341 30.95 15.75 -9.16
C ARG A 341 30.14 15.47 -10.41
N ALA A 342 29.01 16.16 -10.59
CA ALA A 342 28.20 16.02 -11.79
C ALA A 342 29.01 16.34 -13.06
N GLU A 343 29.78 17.44 -13.04
CA GLU A 343 30.64 17.86 -14.15
C GLU A 343 31.70 16.81 -14.48
N LEU A 344 32.33 16.19 -13.48
CA LEU A 344 33.32 15.12 -13.69
C LEU A 344 32.73 13.97 -14.53
N TYR A 345 31.51 13.53 -14.20
CA TYR A 345 30.87 12.43 -14.92
C TYR A 345 30.38 12.81 -16.30
N TYR A 346 29.88 14.04 -16.47
CA TYR A 346 29.55 14.56 -17.79
C TYR A 346 30.77 14.62 -18.71
N ARG A 347 31.94 15.02 -18.20
CA ARG A 347 33.19 14.99 -18.97
C ARG A 347 33.61 13.58 -19.34
N GLN A 348 33.41 12.60 -18.46
CA GLN A 348 33.65 11.18 -18.77
C GLN A 348 32.67 10.65 -19.84
N LEU A 349 31.41 11.09 -19.85
CA LEU A 349 30.47 10.71 -20.92
C LEU A 349 30.97 11.13 -22.31
N LEU A 350 31.68 12.26 -22.40
CA LEU A 350 32.24 12.73 -23.67
C LEU A 350 33.38 11.85 -24.19
N THR A 351 33.91 10.88 -23.43
CA THR A 351 34.99 10.00 -23.94
C THR A 351 34.47 8.83 -24.77
N TYR A 352 33.17 8.57 -24.78
CA TYR A 352 32.55 7.47 -25.54
C TYR A 352 32.21 7.87 -26.99
N GLU A 353 33.04 8.72 -27.60
CA GLU A 353 32.82 9.27 -28.96
C GLU A 353 32.92 8.21 -30.06
N PRO A 354 32.22 8.36 -31.21
CA PRO A 354 31.37 9.49 -31.67
C PRO A 354 29.85 9.22 -31.69
N GLU A 355 29.39 8.07 -31.18
CA GLU A 355 28.01 7.60 -31.40
C GLU A 355 26.98 8.16 -30.38
N TYR A 356 27.45 8.63 -29.23
CA TYR A 356 26.58 9.09 -28.13
C TYR A 356 26.46 10.62 -28.08
N GLU A 357 25.69 11.19 -28.99
CA GLU A 357 25.44 12.64 -29.07
C GLU A 357 24.77 13.23 -27.80
N ARG A 358 23.99 12.41 -27.10
CA ARG A 358 23.17 12.87 -25.97
C ARG A 358 24.01 13.35 -24.78
N GLY A 359 25.23 12.83 -24.60
CA GLY A 359 26.14 13.28 -23.54
C GLY A 359 26.49 14.76 -23.64
N TYR A 360 26.68 15.25 -24.86
CA TYR A 360 26.93 16.68 -25.14
C TYR A 360 25.73 17.56 -24.78
N LEU A 361 24.52 17.11 -25.13
CA LEU A 361 23.27 17.80 -24.82
C LEU A 361 23.08 17.91 -23.31
N GLU A 362 23.20 16.80 -22.58
CA GLU A 362 22.97 16.82 -21.13
C GLU A 362 24.04 17.64 -20.39
N TYR A 363 25.32 17.52 -20.80
CA TYR A 363 26.39 18.33 -20.19
C TYR A 363 26.21 19.83 -20.46
N GLY A 364 25.87 20.20 -21.70
CA GLY A 364 25.58 21.58 -22.04
C GLY A 364 24.40 22.15 -21.26
N ARG A 365 23.31 21.39 -21.12
CA ARG A 365 22.16 21.81 -20.32
C ARG A 365 22.49 21.95 -18.84
N PHE A 366 23.32 21.07 -18.30
CA PHE A 366 23.83 21.20 -16.94
C PHE A 366 24.59 22.54 -16.77
N LEU A 367 25.49 22.87 -17.68
CA LEU A 367 26.21 24.16 -17.66
C LEU A 367 25.26 25.37 -17.78
N CYS A 368 24.22 25.29 -18.61
CA CYS A 368 23.18 26.33 -18.69
C CYS A 368 22.42 26.50 -17.37
N ARG A 369 22.08 25.41 -16.67
CA ARG A 369 21.44 25.47 -15.33
C ARG A 369 22.32 26.17 -14.30
N GLN A 370 23.64 26.04 -14.45
CA GLN A 370 24.65 26.71 -13.64
C GLN A 370 25.01 28.13 -14.14
N ALA A 371 24.25 28.69 -15.10
CA ALA A 371 24.51 29.98 -15.75
C ALA A 371 25.87 30.09 -16.48
N ARG A 372 26.53 28.96 -16.79
CA ARG A 372 27.82 28.87 -17.49
C ARG A 372 27.64 28.76 -19.00
N TYR A 373 26.95 29.74 -19.60
CA TYR A 373 26.53 29.69 -21.01
C TYR A 373 27.71 29.64 -22.00
N GLN A 374 28.83 30.32 -21.72
CA GLN A 374 30.00 30.30 -22.61
C GLN A 374 30.65 28.91 -22.68
N GLU A 375 30.70 28.21 -21.55
CA GLU A 375 31.22 26.85 -21.49
C GLU A 375 30.25 25.87 -22.14
N SER A 376 28.94 26.04 -21.94
CA SER A 376 27.94 25.27 -22.68
C SER A 376 28.07 25.47 -24.19
N ARG A 377 28.38 26.68 -24.65
CA ARG A 377 28.62 26.97 -26.07
C ARG A 377 29.89 26.30 -26.58
N ALA A 378 30.93 26.20 -25.75
CA ALA A 378 32.15 25.47 -26.08
C ALA A 378 31.87 23.97 -26.26
N VAL A 379 31.07 23.36 -25.36
CA VAL A 379 30.64 21.95 -25.47
C VAL A 379 29.86 21.70 -26.77
N TYR A 380 28.95 22.61 -27.14
CA TYR A 380 28.24 22.52 -28.41
C TYR A 380 29.17 22.63 -29.63
N ARG A 381 30.16 23.53 -29.60
CA ARG A 381 31.17 23.63 -30.68
C ARG A 381 32.04 22.39 -30.78
N GLN A 382 32.46 21.82 -29.65
CA GLN A 382 33.20 20.57 -29.61
C GLN A 382 32.40 19.45 -30.28
N TRP A 383 31.13 19.32 -29.91
CA TRP A 383 30.22 18.39 -30.56
C TRP A 383 30.12 18.61 -32.08
N GLN A 384 29.91 19.87 -32.53
CA GLN A 384 29.84 20.20 -33.96
C GLN A 384 31.11 19.82 -34.73
N ASN A 385 32.28 19.95 -34.10
CA ASN A 385 33.56 19.59 -34.70
C ASN A 385 33.75 18.07 -34.81
N ASN A 386 33.17 17.29 -33.88
CA ASN A 386 33.35 15.84 -33.81
C ASN A 386 32.32 15.04 -34.65
N ILE A 387 31.26 15.68 -35.15
CA ILE A 387 30.28 15.04 -36.05
C ILE A 387 30.66 15.15 -37.54
N SER A 388 30.30 14.12 -38.32
CA SER A 388 30.58 14.06 -39.76
C SER A 388 29.71 15.05 -40.57
N ALA A 389 30.12 15.36 -41.82
CA ALA A 389 29.38 16.26 -42.71
C ALA A 389 27.93 15.78 -42.96
N ASP A 390 27.70 14.47 -43.07
CA ASP A 390 26.36 13.88 -43.20
C ASP A 390 25.51 14.03 -41.94
N GLN A 391 26.13 14.01 -40.75
CA GLN A 391 25.43 14.22 -39.48
C GLN A 391 25.08 15.70 -39.26
N ARG A 392 25.83 16.65 -39.85
CA ARG A 392 25.52 18.08 -39.84
C ARG A 392 24.28 18.41 -40.68
N ASN A 393 24.08 17.75 -41.82
CA ASN A 393 22.86 17.95 -42.63
C ASN A 393 21.58 17.46 -41.94
N LYS A 394 21.69 16.52 -40.99
CA LYS A 394 20.55 16.10 -40.14
C LYS A 394 20.22 17.09 -39.02
N GLU A 395 20.98 18.16 -38.83
CA GLU A 395 20.77 19.12 -37.74
C GLU A 395 19.41 19.83 -37.81
N GLU A 396 18.83 20.01 -39.01
CA GLU A 396 17.45 20.52 -39.18
C GLU A 396 16.37 19.55 -38.68
N VAL A 397 16.67 18.25 -38.68
CA VAL A 397 15.75 17.14 -38.35
C VAL A 397 15.87 16.70 -36.88
N ARG A 398 16.76 17.34 -36.09
CA ARG A 398 16.98 16.99 -34.68
C ARG A 398 15.80 17.33 -33.76
N SER A 399 15.76 16.64 -32.61
CA SER A 399 14.73 16.80 -31.60
C SER A 399 14.61 18.24 -31.09
N ASP A 400 13.43 18.57 -30.55
CA ASP A 400 13.15 19.90 -29.99
C ASP A 400 14.10 20.27 -28.84
N GLU A 401 14.66 19.29 -28.14
CA GLU A 401 15.62 19.49 -27.05
C GLU A 401 16.94 20.09 -27.56
N TRP A 402 17.45 19.62 -28.69
CA TRP A 402 18.64 20.18 -29.33
C TRP A 402 18.39 21.60 -29.84
N LYS A 403 17.22 21.84 -30.44
CA LYS A 403 16.82 23.17 -30.92
C LYS A 403 16.72 24.16 -29.75
N LYS A 404 16.16 23.71 -28.62
CA LYS A 404 16.05 24.48 -27.39
C LYS A 404 17.41 24.81 -26.81
N TRP A 405 18.28 23.82 -26.65
CA TRP A 405 19.64 24.05 -26.15
C TRP A 405 20.41 25.02 -27.04
N LYS A 406 20.35 24.81 -28.36
CA LYS A 406 20.92 25.72 -29.37
C LYS A 406 20.39 27.15 -29.20
N LYS A 407 19.09 27.35 -29.00
CA LYS A 407 18.49 28.67 -28.73
C LYS A 407 18.98 29.31 -27.42
N GLU A 408 19.20 28.51 -26.37
CA GLU A 408 19.69 28.98 -25.06
C GLU A 408 21.15 29.46 -25.11
N ILE A 409 21.99 28.87 -25.95
CA ILE A 409 23.44 29.18 -26.03
C ILE A 409 23.84 30.10 -27.19
N LEU A 410 22.95 30.35 -28.16
CA LEU A 410 23.26 31.09 -29.39
C LEU A 410 23.00 32.61 -29.43
N PRO A 411 22.55 33.35 -28.41
CA PRO A 411 22.06 34.71 -28.63
C PRO A 411 23.04 35.58 -29.44
N VAL A 412 22.62 35.89 -30.68
CA VAL A 412 23.26 36.72 -31.72
C VAL A 412 22.10 37.11 -32.66
N ILE A 413 21.77 38.34 -33.07
CA ILE A 413 22.25 39.71 -32.94
C ILE A 413 21.02 40.59 -33.30
N GLY A 414 20.85 41.74 -32.65
CA GLY A 414 19.72 42.63 -32.94
C GLY A 414 19.84 44.03 -32.31
N ARG A 415 21.01 44.67 -32.37
CA ARG A 415 21.08 46.13 -32.49
C ARG A 415 22.17 46.47 -33.51
N ASN A 416 21.71 46.96 -34.64
CA ASN A 416 22.49 47.70 -35.62
C ASN A 416 23.26 48.82 -34.91
N THR A 417 24.58 48.82 -35.07
CA THR A 417 25.36 50.06 -35.13
C THR A 417 25.64 50.34 -36.61
N SER A 418 24.64 50.88 -37.29
CA SER A 418 24.83 51.70 -38.49
C SER A 418 23.67 52.68 -38.57
N GLY A 419 23.98 53.95 -38.35
CA GLY A 419 23.04 55.05 -38.42
C GLY A 419 23.53 56.27 -37.66
N SER A 420 24.27 57.12 -38.38
CA SER A 420 24.39 58.59 -38.26
C SER A 420 24.78 59.19 -36.90
#